data_AF-A0A399T8E2-F1
#
_entry.id   AF-A0A399T8E2-F1
#
_cell.length_a   1.000
_cell.length_b   1.000
_cell.length_c   1.000
_cell.angle_alpha   90.00
_cell.angle_beta   90.00
_cell.angle_gamma   90.00
#
_symmetry.space_group_name_H-M   'P 1'
#
loop_
_entity.id
_entity.type
_entity.pdbx_description
1 polymer ?
#
loop_
_entity_poly.entity_id
_entity_poly.type
_entity_poly.pdbx_seq_one_letter_code
_entity_poly.pdbx_strand_id
1 'polypeptide(L)'
;MLNLKFIQDNPELVVEKLKRKNFDASEIVAQIIELYQQKNKLQGQADQAKAEMNKISKEIGMMFKDGKHEEANAAKERTSELKENIKQYDTDFAAIEDKVYQLQVQLPNMPSDLVPAGRGADDNEIVKTGGEKPALQAEALPHWELAAKYNLIDFELGVKLTGAGFPVYRGKGAQLQRALINFFLAEATKAGYEEIQPPLMVNEDSGFGTGQLPDKEGQMYHVTEDNLYLIPTAEVPVTNIYRDVILDSKDLPYKNTAYSACFRREAGSYGKDVRGLNRLHQFDKVEIVQIAHPDKSYETLDQMVAHVEGLVQKLGLPYRILRLCGGDMSFTSALTYDFEVYSAAQEKWLEVSSVSNFEAFQANRLKLRYREDGVKKPQIAHTLNGSALALPRIVAALLENNQTPEGIKIPEALVPFTGFEMIN
;
A
#
# COMPACT_ATOMS: atom_id res chain seq x y z
N MET A 1 -5.08 -4.39 -7.59
CA MET A 1 -5.82 -4.13 -8.82
C MET A 1 -7.22 -4.72 -8.73
N LEU A 2 -8.17 -4.07 -9.38
CA LEU A 2 -9.56 -4.52 -9.44
C LEU A 2 -9.66 -5.82 -10.24
N ASN A 3 -10.61 -6.69 -9.89
CA ASN A 3 -10.83 -7.93 -10.62
C ASN A 3 -11.43 -7.64 -12.01
N LEU A 4 -10.82 -8.16 -13.08
CA LEU A 4 -11.25 -7.88 -14.45
C LEU A 4 -12.68 -8.34 -14.72
N LYS A 5 -13.06 -9.52 -14.22
CA LYS A 5 -14.43 -10.03 -14.36
C LYS A 5 -15.43 -9.12 -13.64
N PHE A 6 -15.07 -8.60 -12.46
CA PHE A 6 -15.93 -7.65 -11.76
C PHE A 6 -16.16 -6.37 -12.58
N ILE A 7 -15.11 -5.83 -13.22
CA ILE A 7 -15.23 -4.67 -14.11
C ILE A 7 -16.18 -4.96 -15.28
N GLN A 8 -16.07 -6.16 -15.87
CA GLN A 8 -16.92 -6.59 -16.99
C GLN A 8 -18.37 -6.76 -16.59
N ASP A 9 -18.61 -7.38 -15.43
CA ASP A 9 -19.95 -7.70 -14.96
C ASP A 9 -20.65 -6.45 -14.37
N ASN A 10 -19.89 -5.43 -13.90
CA ASN A 10 -20.42 -4.27 -13.18
C ASN A 10 -19.74 -2.93 -13.56
N PRO A 11 -19.66 -2.55 -14.85
CA PRO A 11 -18.89 -1.38 -15.28
C PRO A 11 -19.43 -0.05 -14.68
N GLU A 12 -20.75 0.11 -14.61
CA GLU A 12 -21.38 1.32 -14.07
C GLU A 12 -21.06 1.52 -12.59
N LEU A 13 -21.09 0.44 -11.81
CA LEU A 13 -20.78 0.46 -10.39
C LEU A 13 -19.31 0.83 -10.13
N VAL A 14 -18.38 0.31 -10.96
CA VAL A 14 -16.96 0.67 -10.86
C VAL A 14 -16.78 2.16 -11.10
N VAL A 15 -17.41 2.71 -12.15
CA VAL A 15 -17.35 4.15 -12.46
C VAL A 15 -17.95 4.98 -11.33
N GLU A 16 -19.11 4.59 -10.81
CA GLU A 16 -19.77 5.28 -9.69
C GLU A 16 -18.91 5.29 -8.43
N LYS A 17 -18.38 4.13 -8.02
CA LYS A 17 -17.55 4.03 -6.80
C LYS A 17 -16.25 4.80 -6.93
N LEU A 18 -15.59 4.76 -8.09
CA LEU A 18 -14.32 5.48 -8.28
C LEU A 18 -14.49 7.00 -8.34
N LYS A 19 -15.66 7.50 -8.77
CA LYS A 19 -15.99 8.94 -8.65
C LYS A 19 -15.94 9.44 -7.21
N ARG A 20 -16.25 8.59 -6.21
CA ARG A 20 -16.12 8.95 -4.79
C ARG A 20 -14.67 9.26 -4.40
N LYS A 21 -13.69 8.64 -5.07
CA LYS A 21 -12.25 8.98 -4.93
C LYS A 21 -11.79 10.10 -5.86
N ASN A 22 -12.73 10.88 -6.40
CA ASN A 22 -12.48 11.92 -7.40
C ASN A 22 -11.70 11.42 -8.64
N PHE A 23 -11.87 10.13 -8.97
CA PHE A 23 -11.24 9.51 -10.12
C PHE A 23 -12.29 9.21 -11.20
N ASP A 24 -12.15 9.84 -12.37
CA ASP A 24 -13.02 9.52 -13.51
C ASP A 24 -12.50 8.27 -14.23
N ALA A 25 -13.14 7.13 -13.94
CA ALA A 25 -12.82 5.85 -14.56
C ALA A 25 -13.57 5.60 -15.88
N SER A 26 -14.44 6.52 -16.32
CA SER A 26 -15.40 6.27 -17.40
C SER A 26 -14.72 5.85 -18.71
N GLU A 27 -13.67 6.56 -19.11
CA GLU A 27 -12.92 6.28 -20.33
C GLU A 27 -12.16 4.96 -20.23
N ILE A 28 -11.43 4.73 -19.13
CA ILE A 28 -10.64 3.51 -18.91
C ILE A 28 -11.55 2.27 -18.91
N VAL A 29 -12.67 2.33 -18.19
CA VAL A 29 -13.64 1.23 -18.13
C VAL A 29 -14.26 0.98 -19.51
N ALA A 30 -14.65 2.02 -20.24
CA ALA A 30 -15.19 1.87 -21.60
C ALA A 30 -14.18 1.18 -22.55
N GLN A 31 -12.91 1.59 -22.52
CA GLN A 31 -11.85 0.96 -23.32
C GLN A 31 -11.64 -0.51 -22.95
N ILE A 32 -11.66 -0.86 -21.65
CA ILE A 32 -11.57 -2.26 -21.21
C ILE A 32 -12.73 -3.10 -21.77
N ILE A 33 -13.96 -2.57 -21.74
CA ILE A 33 -15.15 -3.25 -22.27
C ILE A 33 -15.06 -3.42 -23.79
N GLU A 34 -14.62 -2.39 -24.51
CA GLU A 34 -14.43 -2.47 -25.96
C GLU A 34 -13.39 -3.54 -26.34
N LEU A 35 -12.22 -3.51 -25.69
CA LEU A 35 -11.17 -4.51 -25.89
C LEU A 35 -11.66 -5.93 -25.59
N TYR A 36 -12.50 -6.09 -24.57
CA TYR A 36 -13.12 -7.38 -24.27
C TYR A 36 -14.09 -7.84 -25.37
N GLN A 37 -14.91 -6.95 -25.92
CA GLN A 37 -15.78 -7.26 -27.06
C GLN A 37 -14.97 -7.64 -28.31
N GLN A 38 -13.89 -6.90 -28.58
CA GLN A 38 -12.96 -7.22 -29.67
C GLN A 38 -12.33 -8.60 -29.48
N LYS A 39 -11.85 -8.91 -28.26
CA LYS A 39 -11.32 -10.24 -27.91
C LYS A 39 -12.34 -11.35 -28.15
N ASN A 40 -13.59 -11.19 -27.70
CA ASN A 40 -14.62 -12.20 -27.89
C ASN A 40 -14.95 -12.43 -29.37
N LYS A 41 -14.97 -11.37 -30.18
CA LYS A 41 -15.16 -11.47 -31.64
C LYS A 41 -14.00 -12.24 -32.29
N LEU A 42 -12.76 -11.89 -31.96
CA LEU A 42 -11.57 -12.58 -32.46
C LEU A 42 -11.55 -14.05 -32.01
N GLN A 43 -11.98 -14.35 -30.78
CA GLN A 43 -12.09 -15.73 -30.28
C GLN A 43 -13.04 -16.56 -31.14
N GLY A 44 -14.22 -16.00 -31.47
CA GLY A 44 -15.15 -16.67 -32.38
C GLY A 44 -14.56 -16.94 -33.77
N GLN A 45 -13.78 -15.99 -34.31
CA GLN A 45 -13.09 -16.15 -35.59
C GLN A 45 -11.98 -17.21 -35.53
N ALA A 46 -11.20 -17.23 -34.46
CA ALA A 46 -10.16 -18.22 -34.23
C ALA A 46 -10.74 -19.63 -34.08
N ASP A 47 -11.83 -19.78 -33.33
CA ASP A 47 -12.52 -21.05 -33.15
C ASP A 47 -13.11 -21.56 -34.48
N GLN A 48 -13.70 -20.67 -35.28
CA GLN A 48 -14.20 -20.99 -36.62
C GLN A 48 -13.06 -21.42 -37.55
N ALA A 49 -11.96 -20.67 -37.60
CA ALA A 49 -10.79 -21.00 -38.42
C ALA A 49 -10.19 -22.35 -38.03
N LYS A 50 -10.11 -22.65 -36.72
CA LYS A 50 -9.62 -23.93 -36.19
C LYS A 50 -10.55 -25.09 -36.55
N ALA A 51 -11.87 -24.87 -36.45
CA ALA A 51 -12.86 -25.87 -36.85
C ALA A 51 -12.79 -26.16 -38.37
N GLU A 52 -12.68 -25.13 -39.20
CA GLU A 52 -12.53 -25.23 -40.65
C GLU A 52 -11.23 -25.98 -41.01
N MET A 53 -10.11 -25.59 -40.41
CA MET A 53 -8.80 -26.22 -40.63
C MET A 53 -8.83 -27.72 -40.29
N ASN A 54 -9.44 -28.09 -39.16
CA ASN A 54 -9.57 -29.48 -38.73
C ASN A 54 -10.47 -30.30 -39.67
N LYS A 55 -11.52 -29.68 -40.24
CA LYS A 55 -12.39 -30.32 -41.23
C LYS A 55 -11.63 -30.58 -42.52
N ILE A 56 -11.02 -29.54 -43.09
CA ILE A 56 -10.26 -29.63 -44.34
C ILE A 56 -9.11 -30.64 -44.22
N SER A 57 -8.40 -30.65 -43.08
CA SER A 57 -7.30 -31.59 -42.84
C SER A 57 -7.72 -33.06 -42.91
N LYS A 58 -8.96 -33.39 -42.49
CA LYS A 58 -9.51 -34.76 -42.61
C LYS A 58 -9.89 -35.11 -44.05
N GLU A 59 -10.38 -34.12 -44.81
CA GLU A 59 -10.81 -34.28 -46.19
C GLU A 59 -9.62 -34.41 -47.16
N ILE A 60 -8.50 -33.72 -46.91
CA ILE A 60 -7.27 -33.80 -47.75
C ILE A 60 -6.81 -35.26 -47.92
N GLY A 61 -6.79 -36.04 -46.83
CA GLY A 61 -6.39 -37.45 -46.87
C GLY A 61 -7.31 -38.33 -47.70
N MET A 62 -8.60 -37.97 -47.80
CA MET A 62 -9.58 -38.65 -48.66
C MET A 62 -9.42 -38.21 -50.12
N MET A 63 -9.25 -36.91 -50.38
CA MET A 63 -9.05 -36.37 -51.73
C MET A 63 -7.82 -36.96 -52.43
N PHE A 64 -6.72 -37.18 -51.71
CA PHE A 64 -5.55 -37.87 -52.27
C PHE A 64 -5.81 -39.35 -52.58
N LYS A 65 -6.66 -40.04 -51.80
CA LYS A 65 -7.04 -41.43 -52.07
C LYS A 65 -7.97 -41.55 -53.28
N ASP A 66 -8.81 -40.55 -53.49
CA ASP A 66 -9.78 -40.50 -54.60
C ASP A 66 -9.18 -39.93 -55.90
N GLY A 67 -7.87 -39.65 -55.94
CA GLY A 67 -7.16 -39.14 -57.14
C GLY A 67 -7.40 -37.67 -57.46
N LYS A 68 -8.05 -36.92 -56.56
CA LYS A 68 -8.41 -35.50 -56.73
C LYS A 68 -7.27 -34.56 -56.32
N HIS A 69 -6.15 -34.64 -57.04
CA HIS A 69 -4.91 -33.96 -56.65
C HIS A 69 -5.00 -32.42 -56.64
N GLU A 70 -5.74 -31.80 -57.58
CA GLU A 70 -5.92 -30.34 -57.62
C GLU A 70 -6.74 -29.83 -56.43
N GLU A 71 -7.89 -30.47 -56.14
CA GLU A 71 -8.72 -30.16 -54.98
C GLU A 71 -7.93 -30.31 -53.67
N ALA A 72 -7.10 -31.36 -53.56
CA ALA A 72 -6.28 -31.61 -52.38
C ALA A 72 -5.17 -30.56 -52.19
N ASN A 73 -4.58 -30.05 -53.28
CA ASN A 73 -3.58 -28.99 -53.22
C ASN A 73 -4.20 -27.64 -52.84
N ALA A 74 -5.36 -27.27 -53.41
CA ALA A 74 -6.11 -26.09 -53.00
C ALA A 74 -6.52 -26.15 -51.50
N ALA A 75 -6.94 -27.33 -51.04
CA ALA A 75 -7.25 -27.57 -49.63
C ALA A 75 -6.01 -27.42 -48.71
N LYS A 76 -4.82 -27.81 -49.18
CA LYS A 76 -3.55 -27.59 -48.44
C LYS A 76 -3.18 -26.11 -48.35
N GLU A 77 -3.36 -25.35 -49.43
CA GLU A 77 -3.15 -23.90 -49.43
C GLU A 77 -4.10 -23.22 -48.44
N ARG A 78 -5.39 -23.55 -48.50
CA ARG A 78 -6.39 -23.04 -47.54
C ARG A 78 -6.05 -23.38 -46.09
N THR A 79 -5.56 -24.59 -45.83
CA THR A 79 -5.11 -25.00 -44.49
C THR A 79 -3.92 -24.15 -44.02
N SER A 80 -3.01 -23.80 -44.93
CA SER A 80 -1.87 -22.95 -44.64
C SER A 80 -2.30 -21.51 -44.33
N GLU A 81 -3.24 -20.94 -45.08
CA GLU A 81 -3.85 -19.64 -44.78
C GLU A 81 -4.53 -19.62 -43.40
N LEU A 82 -5.35 -20.64 -43.10
CA LEU A 82 -6.04 -20.73 -41.81
C LEU A 82 -5.05 -20.82 -40.65
N LYS A 83 -3.92 -21.52 -40.84
CA LYS A 83 -2.86 -21.59 -39.85
C LYS A 83 -2.21 -20.23 -39.59
N GLU A 84 -1.98 -19.44 -40.62
CA GLU A 84 -1.44 -18.08 -40.48
C GLU A 84 -2.46 -17.14 -39.80
N ASN A 85 -3.75 -17.24 -40.16
CA ASN A 85 -4.82 -16.47 -39.51
C ASN A 85 -4.91 -16.79 -38.01
N ILE A 86 -4.84 -18.08 -37.63
CA ILE A 86 -4.85 -18.49 -36.22
C ILE A 86 -3.66 -17.88 -35.46
N LYS A 87 -2.47 -17.90 -36.07
CA LYS A 87 -1.26 -17.30 -35.48
C LYS A 87 -1.40 -15.77 -35.33
N GLN A 88 -2.05 -15.11 -36.30
CA GLN A 88 -2.35 -13.68 -36.20
C GLN A 88 -3.34 -13.41 -35.06
N TYR A 89 -4.41 -14.22 -34.93
CA TYR A 89 -5.35 -14.08 -33.83
C TYR A 89 -4.69 -14.27 -32.45
N ASP A 90 -3.78 -15.24 -32.31
CA ASP A 90 -3.01 -15.41 -31.07
C ASP A 90 -2.15 -14.18 -30.74
N THR A 91 -1.57 -13.55 -31.76
CA THR A 91 -0.80 -12.30 -31.61
C THR A 91 -1.71 -11.14 -31.19
N ASP A 92 -2.87 -11.02 -31.81
CA ASP A 92 -3.86 -9.98 -31.50
C ASP A 92 -4.44 -10.17 -30.08
N PHE A 93 -4.67 -11.41 -29.65
CA PHE A 93 -5.09 -11.70 -28.27
C PHE A 93 -4.06 -11.24 -27.26
N ALA A 94 -2.78 -11.55 -27.47
CA ALA A 94 -1.72 -11.12 -26.57
C ALA A 94 -1.62 -9.58 -26.49
N ALA A 95 -1.76 -8.90 -27.63
CA ALA A 95 -1.76 -7.44 -27.67
C ALA A 95 -2.98 -6.82 -26.95
N ILE A 96 -4.16 -7.43 -27.08
CA ILE A 96 -5.36 -7.00 -26.35
C ILE A 96 -5.21 -7.24 -24.85
N GLU A 97 -4.70 -8.40 -24.44
CA GLU A 97 -4.48 -8.73 -23.03
C GLU A 97 -3.51 -7.78 -22.37
N ASP A 98 -2.40 -7.43 -23.04
CA ASP A 98 -1.47 -6.43 -22.54
C ASP A 98 -2.14 -5.05 -22.40
N LYS A 99 -2.88 -4.57 -23.41
CA LYS A 99 -3.61 -3.30 -23.33
C LYS A 99 -4.61 -3.27 -22.18
N VAL A 100 -5.39 -4.34 -22.01
CA VAL A 100 -6.35 -4.46 -20.89
C VAL A 100 -5.61 -4.42 -19.56
N TYR A 101 -4.47 -5.11 -19.45
CA TYR A 101 -3.64 -5.10 -18.25
C TYR A 101 -3.10 -3.68 -17.94
N GLN A 102 -2.55 -2.97 -18.94
CA GLN A 102 -2.06 -1.60 -18.75
C GLN A 102 -3.17 -0.63 -18.32
N LEU A 103 -4.40 -0.79 -18.84
CA LEU A 103 -5.56 0.00 -18.40
C LEU A 103 -5.99 -0.37 -16.97
N GLN A 104 -6.04 -1.66 -16.67
CA GLN A 104 -6.42 -2.18 -15.35
C GLN A 104 -5.48 -1.70 -14.25
N VAL A 105 -4.17 -1.62 -14.52
CA VAL A 105 -3.16 -1.14 -13.57
C VAL A 105 -3.39 0.31 -13.15
N GLN A 106 -4.03 1.11 -14.01
CA GLN A 106 -4.31 2.53 -13.76
C GLN A 106 -5.55 2.77 -12.90
N LEU A 107 -6.39 1.75 -12.69
CA LEU A 107 -7.59 1.88 -11.87
C LEU A 107 -7.22 1.77 -10.36
N PRO A 108 -7.58 2.79 -9.55
CA PRO A 108 -7.44 2.70 -8.10
C PRO A 108 -8.37 1.62 -7.53
N ASN A 109 -8.17 1.30 -6.25
CA ASN A 109 -9.12 0.46 -5.54
C ASN A 109 -10.47 1.17 -5.35
N MET A 110 -11.54 0.38 -5.31
CA MET A 110 -12.86 0.90 -5.00
C MET A 110 -12.95 1.24 -3.50
N PRO A 111 -13.49 2.41 -3.15
CA PRO A 111 -13.74 2.73 -1.75
C PRO A 111 -14.87 1.86 -1.19
N SER A 112 -14.76 1.55 0.10
CA SER A 112 -15.82 1.00 0.93
C SER A 112 -17.01 1.94 0.96
N ASP A 113 -18.20 1.41 1.20
CA ASP A 113 -19.41 2.22 1.31
C ASP A 113 -19.37 3.15 2.52
N LEU A 114 -18.52 2.85 3.52
CA LEU A 114 -18.25 3.66 4.71
C LEU A 114 -17.42 4.92 4.43
N VAL A 115 -16.78 5.03 3.26
CA VAL A 115 -15.93 6.19 2.94
C VAL A 115 -16.81 7.42 2.71
N PRO A 116 -16.58 8.54 3.43
CA PRO A 116 -17.31 9.78 3.20
C PRO A 116 -16.91 10.42 1.86
N ALA A 117 -17.84 11.16 1.26
CA ALA A 117 -17.52 12.01 0.12
C ALA A 117 -16.65 13.19 0.59
N GLY A 118 -15.66 13.57 -0.21
CA GLY A 118 -14.78 14.70 0.11
C GLY A 118 -13.73 14.91 -0.97
N ARG A 119 -13.13 16.11 -0.99
CA ARG A 119 -12.13 16.53 -1.98
C ARG A 119 -10.70 16.44 -1.47
N GLY A 120 -10.51 16.44 -0.16
CA GLY A 120 -9.19 16.31 0.47
C GLY A 120 -9.29 16.34 1.99
N ALA A 121 -8.14 16.50 2.66
CA ALA A 121 -8.00 16.33 4.10
C ALA A 121 -8.99 17.11 4.99
N ASP A 122 -9.41 18.31 4.58
CA ASP A 122 -10.37 19.13 5.33
C ASP A 122 -11.78 18.52 5.41
N ASP A 123 -12.11 17.59 4.50
CA ASP A 123 -13.41 16.89 4.45
C ASP A 123 -13.38 15.54 5.21
N ASN A 124 -12.26 15.20 5.86
CA ASN A 124 -12.15 13.96 6.62
C ASN A 124 -13.03 13.98 7.88
N GLU A 125 -13.61 12.83 8.22
CA GLU A 125 -14.53 12.69 9.36
C GLU A 125 -13.74 12.37 10.65
N ILE A 126 -13.86 13.21 11.68
CA ILE A 126 -13.33 12.88 13.01
C ILE A 126 -14.25 11.85 13.66
N VAL A 127 -13.81 10.59 13.75
CA VAL A 127 -14.61 9.49 14.32
C VAL A 127 -14.35 9.27 15.81
N LYS A 128 -13.20 9.74 16.31
CA LYS A 128 -12.85 9.62 17.74
C LYS A 128 -11.81 10.66 18.14
N THR A 129 -11.82 11.06 19.40
CA THR A 129 -10.79 11.88 20.04
C THR A 129 -10.44 11.29 21.40
N GLY A 130 -9.23 11.55 21.89
CA GLY A 130 -8.80 11.11 23.21
C GLY A 130 -7.56 11.84 23.73
N GLY A 131 -7.29 11.66 25.03
CA GLY A 131 -6.23 12.37 25.75
C GLY A 131 -6.57 13.83 26.05
N GLU A 132 -5.72 14.47 26.85
CA GLU A 132 -5.86 15.88 27.25
C GLU A 132 -4.78 16.72 26.57
N LYS A 133 -5.16 17.86 25.99
CA LYS A 133 -4.19 18.80 25.43
C LYS A 133 -3.38 19.42 26.57
N PRO A 134 -2.04 19.35 26.55
CA PRO A 134 -1.23 19.93 27.62
C PRO A 134 -1.35 21.45 27.60
N ALA A 135 -1.44 22.05 28.79
CA ALA A 135 -1.32 23.49 28.96
C ALA A 135 0.16 23.85 29.01
N LEU A 136 0.71 24.26 27.87
CA LEU A 136 2.10 24.71 27.78
C LEU A 136 2.28 26.10 28.42
N GLN A 137 3.48 26.34 28.95
CA GLN A 137 3.89 27.67 29.43
C GLN A 137 4.14 28.62 28.25
N ALA A 138 4.11 29.94 28.49
CA ALA A 138 4.27 30.93 27.43
C ALA A 138 5.63 30.84 26.70
N GLU A 139 6.65 30.34 27.39
CA GLU A 139 8.02 30.15 26.90
C GLU A 139 8.25 28.75 26.29
N ALA A 140 7.18 27.99 26.04
CA ALA A 140 7.28 26.66 25.47
C ALA A 140 7.91 26.70 24.08
N LEU A 141 8.86 25.80 23.87
CA LEU A 141 9.66 25.75 22.65
C LEU A 141 9.12 24.66 21.72
N PRO A 142 9.16 24.88 20.40
CA PRO A 142 8.89 23.84 19.42
C PRO A 142 10.01 22.78 19.41
N HIS A 143 9.71 21.58 18.89
CA HIS A 143 10.62 20.44 18.98
C HIS A 143 12.01 20.69 18.37
N TRP A 144 12.15 21.51 17.32
CA TRP A 144 13.45 21.80 16.72
C TRP A 144 14.34 22.69 17.62
N GLU A 145 13.75 23.57 18.42
CA GLU A 145 14.50 24.37 19.41
C GLU A 145 14.85 23.53 20.64
N LEU A 146 13.93 22.68 21.10
CA LEU A 146 14.20 21.70 22.14
C LEU A 146 15.32 20.72 21.73
N ALA A 147 15.30 20.27 20.48
CA ALA A 147 16.33 19.40 19.93
C ALA A 147 17.72 20.04 19.95
N ALA A 148 17.82 21.34 19.64
CA ALA A 148 19.06 22.09 19.74
C ALA A 148 19.47 22.31 21.22
N LYS A 149 18.54 22.76 22.07
CA LYS A 149 18.77 23.05 23.50
C LYS A 149 19.35 21.86 24.25
N TYR A 150 18.84 20.66 24.01
CA TYR A 150 19.27 19.43 24.68
C TYR A 150 20.18 18.55 23.80
N ASN A 151 20.69 19.08 22.68
CA ASN A 151 21.60 18.38 21.76
C ASN A 151 21.10 16.97 21.35
N LEU A 152 19.82 16.89 20.98
CA LEU A 152 19.13 15.64 20.64
C LEU A 152 19.17 15.32 19.15
N ILE A 153 19.09 16.36 18.30
CA ILE A 153 19.02 16.23 16.85
C ILE A 153 19.83 17.34 16.20
N ASP A 154 20.74 16.95 15.32
CA ASP A 154 21.64 17.84 14.59
C ASP A 154 21.23 17.85 13.11
N PHE A 155 20.38 18.81 12.76
CA PHE A 155 19.85 18.95 11.39
C PHE A 155 20.90 19.51 10.42
N GLU A 156 21.78 20.40 10.88
CA GLU A 156 22.85 20.98 10.05
C GLU A 156 23.89 19.91 9.68
N LEU A 157 24.26 19.03 10.62
CA LEU A 157 25.10 17.89 10.32
C LEU A 157 24.44 16.96 9.31
N GLY A 158 23.13 16.75 9.40
CA GLY A 158 22.33 16.04 8.40
C GLY A 158 22.45 16.60 6.99
N VAL A 159 22.29 17.92 6.85
CA VAL A 159 22.49 18.64 5.58
C VAL A 159 23.91 18.45 5.06
N LYS A 160 24.92 18.53 5.92
CA LYS A 160 26.32 18.35 5.55
C LYS A 160 26.63 16.94 5.06
N LEU A 161 26.02 15.91 5.66
CA LEU A 161 26.28 14.52 5.32
C LEU A 161 25.48 14.03 4.10
N THR A 162 24.27 14.56 3.89
CA THR A 162 23.35 14.02 2.87
C THR A 162 22.55 15.12 2.18
N GLY A 163 21.85 15.97 2.95
CA GLY A 163 20.96 17.00 2.42
C GLY A 163 19.84 17.36 3.41
N ALA A 164 18.97 18.28 3.03
CA ALA A 164 17.78 18.59 3.81
C ALA A 164 16.91 17.33 4.02
N GLY A 165 16.22 17.22 5.16
CA GLY A 165 15.32 16.08 5.44
C GLY A 165 16.01 14.79 5.94
N PHE A 166 17.29 14.85 6.33
CA PHE A 166 18.06 13.73 6.90
C PHE A 166 18.63 14.10 8.28
N PRO A 167 17.87 13.95 9.38
CA PRO A 167 18.32 14.37 10.72
C PRO A 167 19.38 13.41 11.30
N VAL A 168 20.34 13.96 12.06
CA VAL A 168 21.28 13.15 12.86
C VAL A 168 20.88 13.18 14.32
N TYR A 169 20.38 12.06 14.84
CA TYR A 169 20.02 11.93 16.26
C TYR A 169 21.26 11.69 17.13
N ARG A 170 21.31 12.31 18.32
CA ARG A 170 22.47 12.27 19.24
C ARG A 170 22.04 11.99 20.68
N GLY A 171 22.92 11.38 21.46
CA GLY A 171 22.73 11.18 22.90
C GLY A 171 21.36 10.60 23.27
N LYS A 172 20.65 11.29 24.18
CA LYS A 172 19.28 10.93 24.61
C LYS A 172 18.27 10.92 23.46
N GLY A 173 18.46 11.71 22.40
CA GLY A 173 17.61 11.69 21.20
C GLY A 173 17.72 10.39 20.40
N ALA A 174 18.94 9.89 20.22
CA ALA A 174 19.17 8.59 19.58
C ALA A 174 18.69 7.42 20.47
N GLN A 175 18.85 7.53 21.79
CA GLN A 175 18.31 6.54 22.73
C GLN A 175 16.77 6.50 22.68
N LEU A 176 16.10 7.66 22.57
CA LEU A 176 14.65 7.75 22.44
C LEU A 176 14.13 7.09 21.15
N GLN A 177 14.80 7.31 20.00
CA GLN A 177 14.46 6.62 18.74
C GLN A 177 14.44 5.09 18.92
N ARG A 178 15.55 4.54 19.45
CA ARG A 178 15.64 3.10 19.71
C ARG A 178 14.62 2.61 20.73
N ALA A 179 14.36 3.40 21.78
CA ALA A 179 13.37 3.06 22.80
C ALA A 179 11.96 2.96 22.21
N LEU A 180 11.58 3.89 21.34
CA LEU A 180 10.28 3.87 20.64
C LEU A 180 10.16 2.65 19.73
N ILE A 181 11.19 2.32 18.94
CA ILE A 181 11.22 1.12 18.10
C ILE A 181 10.96 -0.12 18.97
N ASN A 182 11.74 -0.30 20.04
CA ASN A 182 11.62 -1.46 20.91
C ASN A 182 10.28 -1.53 21.65
N PHE A 183 9.76 -0.38 22.10
CA PHE A 183 8.45 -0.31 22.76
C PHE A 183 7.35 -0.75 21.81
N PHE A 184 7.30 -0.21 20.59
CA PHE A 184 6.28 -0.55 19.61
C PHE A 184 6.35 -2.02 19.17
N LEU A 185 7.54 -2.56 18.91
CA LEU A 185 7.71 -3.99 18.60
C LEU A 185 7.28 -4.88 19.76
N ALA A 186 7.64 -4.53 21.01
CA ALA A 186 7.23 -5.29 22.18
C ALA A 186 5.70 -5.28 22.37
N GLU A 187 5.04 -4.16 22.14
CA GLU A 187 3.58 -4.06 22.20
C GLU A 187 2.89 -4.83 21.07
N ALA A 188 3.45 -4.83 19.86
CA ALA A 188 2.95 -5.64 18.75
C ALA A 188 3.10 -7.16 19.03
N THR A 189 4.25 -7.60 19.55
CA THR A 189 4.47 -8.99 19.95
C THR A 189 3.49 -9.43 21.05
N LYS A 190 3.22 -8.57 22.05
CA LYS A 190 2.17 -8.83 23.06
C LYS A 190 0.77 -8.97 22.43
N ALA A 191 0.51 -8.25 21.35
CA ALA A 191 -0.74 -8.35 20.59
C ALA A 191 -0.77 -9.53 19.59
N GLY A 192 0.23 -10.41 19.60
CA GLY A 192 0.28 -11.63 18.79
C GLY A 192 0.73 -11.41 17.34
N TYR A 193 1.46 -10.32 17.07
CA TYR A 193 2.15 -10.15 15.78
C TYR A 193 3.50 -10.89 15.81
N GLU A 194 3.82 -11.57 14.71
CA GLU A 194 5.14 -12.12 14.47
C GLU A 194 6.09 -10.99 14.02
N GLU A 195 7.22 -10.85 14.71
CA GLU A 195 8.23 -9.85 14.36
C GLU A 195 9.07 -10.30 13.16
N ILE A 196 9.13 -9.45 12.13
CA ILE A 196 9.83 -9.67 10.87
C ILE A 196 10.89 -8.58 10.70
N GLN A 197 12.10 -8.96 10.28
CA GLN A 197 13.14 -8.04 9.84
C GLN A 197 13.29 -8.12 8.30
N PRO A 198 12.61 -7.25 7.53
CA PRO A 198 12.66 -7.31 6.07
C PRO A 198 13.92 -6.64 5.49
N PRO A 199 14.30 -6.95 4.23
CA PRO A 199 15.25 -6.14 3.46
C PRO A 199 14.75 -4.70 3.27
N LEU A 200 15.67 -3.73 3.24
CA LEU A 200 15.35 -2.31 3.01
C LEU A 200 15.30 -1.93 1.51
N MET A 201 15.60 -2.90 0.64
CA MET A 201 15.52 -2.79 -0.81
C MET A 201 14.66 -3.91 -1.37
N VAL A 202 13.86 -3.59 -2.38
CA VAL A 202 12.98 -4.55 -3.05
C VAL A 202 13.10 -4.46 -4.57
N ASN A 203 12.72 -5.54 -5.24
CA ASN A 203 12.58 -5.55 -6.70
C ASN A 203 11.30 -4.83 -7.15
N GLU A 204 11.20 -4.59 -8.46
CA GLU A 204 10.05 -3.93 -9.10
C GLU A 204 8.72 -4.64 -8.80
N ASP A 205 8.70 -5.98 -8.87
CA ASP A 205 7.51 -6.80 -8.61
C ASP A 205 6.92 -6.54 -7.21
N SER A 206 7.77 -6.30 -6.21
CA SER A 206 7.32 -6.01 -4.85
C SER A 206 6.65 -4.65 -4.74
N GLY A 207 7.24 -3.62 -5.36
CA GLY A 207 6.65 -2.29 -5.45
C GLY A 207 5.34 -2.30 -6.25
N PHE A 208 5.25 -3.12 -7.31
CA PHE A 208 4.02 -3.30 -8.06
C PHE A 208 2.93 -3.98 -7.23
N GLY A 209 3.29 -5.06 -6.52
CA GLY A 209 2.38 -5.87 -5.72
C GLY A 209 1.62 -5.08 -4.66
N THR A 210 2.32 -4.13 -4.00
CA THR A 210 1.75 -3.30 -2.94
C THR A 210 1.23 -1.95 -3.43
N GLY A 211 1.51 -1.58 -4.68
CA GLY A 211 0.87 -0.48 -5.39
C GLY A 211 1.64 0.83 -5.41
N GLN A 212 2.88 0.82 -4.94
CA GLN A 212 3.82 1.93 -5.10
C GLN A 212 4.26 2.05 -6.57
N LEU A 213 4.29 0.94 -7.31
CA LEU A 213 4.52 0.94 -8.75
C LEU A 213 3.23 0.62 -9.54
N PRO A 214 3.01 1.25 -10.71
CA PRO A 214 3.85 2.27 -11.34
C PRO A 214 3.86 3.60 -10.57
N ASP A 215 5.06 4.14 -10.31
CA ASP A 215 5.29 5.31 -9.45
C ASP A 215 5.17 6.59 -10.29
N LYS A 216 3.93 7.01 -10.54
CA LYS A 216 3.65 8.20 -11.38
C LYS A 216 4.24 9.49 -10.81
N GLU A 217 4.47 9.54 -9.50
CA GLU A 217 4.95 10.72 -8.78
C GLU A 217 6.45 10.66 -8.46
N GLY A 218 7.09 9.52 -8.67
CA GLY A 218 8.50 9.32 -8.36
C GLY A 218 8.80 9.42 -6.87
N GLN A 219 7.95 8.85 -6.01
CA GLN A 219 8.10 8.87 -4.55
C GLN A 219 9.13 7.87 -4.01
N MET A 220 9.44 6.79 -4.74
CA MET A 220 10.46 5.81 -4.33
C MET A 220 11.86 6.22 -4.81
N TYR A 221 12.87 5.99 -3.98
CA TYR A 221 14.28 6.06 -4.44
C TYR A 221 14.61 4.79 -5.24
N HIS A 222 15.17 4.97 -6.44
CA HIS A 222 15.56 3.88 -7.36
C HIS A 222 17.08 3.73 -7.41
N VAL A 223 17.54 2.50 -7.20
CA VAL A 223 18.94 2.06 -7.34
C VAL A 223 19.07 1.50 -8.76
N THR A 224 19.55 2.35 -9.67
CA THR A 224 19.43 2.11 -11.12
C THR A 224 20.26 0.95 -11.64
N GLU A 225 21.47 0.74 -11.09
CA GLU A 225 22.39 -0.30 -11.60
C GLU A 225 21.84 -1.71 -11.34
N ASP A 226 21.21 -1.92 -10.19
CA ASP A 226 20.64 -3.22 -9.78
C ASP A 226 19.14 -3.36 -10.06
N ASN A 227 18.49 -2.28 -10.52
CA ASN A 227 17.03 -2.16 -10.62
C ASN A 227 16.29 -2.53 -9.33
N LEU A 228 16.73 -1.94 -8.22
CA LEU A 228 16.12 -2.10 -6.89
C LEU A 228 15.55 -0.77 -6.41
N TYR A 229 14.63 -0.84 -5.44
CA TYR A 229 13.98 0.33 -4.87
C TYR A 229 14.14 0.34 -3.35
N LEU A 230 14.51 1.48 -2.77
CA LEU A 230 14.47 1.65 -1.31
C LEU A 230 13.01 1.67 -0.85
N ILE A 231 12.69 0.96 0.23
CA ILE A 231 11.31 0.82 0.68
C ILE A 231 10.79 2.13 1.33
N PRO A 232 9.58 2.61 0.98
CA PRO A 232 8.95 3.76 1.65
C PRO A 232 8.21 3.37 2.94
N THR A 233 8.14 2.07 3.25
CA THR A 233 7.48 1.46 4.40
C THR A 233 7.78 -0.04 4.45
N ALA A 234 7.85 -0.64 5.64
CA ALA A 234 7.97 -2.09 5.82
C ALA A 234 6.77 -2.87 5.25
N GLU A 235 5.63 -2.23 5.04
CA GLU A 235 4.46 -2.80 4.35
C GLU A 235 4.87 -3.49 3.04
N VAL A 236 5.71 -2.84 2.23
CA VAL A 236 6.10 -3.32 0.89
C VAL A 236 6.72 -4.72 0.97
N PRO A 237 7.84 -4.94 1.66
CA PRO A 237 8.44 -6.26 1.76
C PRO A 237 7.59 -7.23 2.59
N VAL A 238 6.95 -6.79 3.68
CA VAL A 238 6.21 -7.70 4.57
C VAL A 238 4.99 -8.28 3.88
N THR A 239 4.21 -7.49 3.14
CA THR A 239 3.06 -7.99 2.39
C THR A 239 3.51 -8.91 1.25
N ASN A 240 4.68 -8.66 0.66
CA ASN A 240 5.26 -9.49 -0.39
C ASN A 240 5.85 -10.83 0.08
N ILE A 241 5.96 -11.09 1.39
CA ILE A 241 6.21 -12.46 1.90
C ILE A 241 5.17 -13.44 1.33
N TYR A 242 3.96 -12.93 1.08
CA TYR A 242 2.81 -13.70 0.63
C TYR A 242 2.58 -13.68 -0.88
N ARG A 243 3.51 -13.13 -1.67
CA ARG A 243 3.41 -13.12 -3.14
C ARG A 243 3.48 -14.55 -3.69
N ASP A 244 2.55 -14.88 -4.58
CA ASP A 244 2.38 -16.20 -5.19
C ASP A 244 2.06 -17.35 -4.20
N VAL A 245 1.65 -17.03 -2.96
CA VAL A 245 1.35 -18.01 -1.91
C VAL A 245 -0.13 -18.40 -1.89
N ILE A 246 -0.42 -19.67 -1.57
CA ILE A 246 -1.75 -20.16 -1.17
C ILE A 246 -1.68 -20.52 0.31
N LEU A 247 -2.35 -19.74 1.15
CA LEU A 247 -2.41 -19.89 2.59
C LEU A 247 -3.47 -20.91 3.03
N ASP A 248 -3.34 -21.44 4.23
CA ASP A 248 -4.37 -22.24 4.89
C ASP A 248 -5.34 -21.31 5.62
N SER A 249 -6.64 -21.49 5.40
CA SER A 249 -7.69 -20.67 6.04
C SER A 249 -7.65 -20.72 7.57
N LYS A 250 -7.19 -21.83 8.17
CA LYS A 250 -7.19 -22.02 9.62
C LYS A 250 -6.19 -21.12 10.36
N ASP A 251 -5.18 -20.63 9.63
CA ASP A 251 -4.11 -19.79 10.16
C ASP A 251 -4.44 -18.30 9.99
N LEU A 252 -5.56 -17.95 9.34
CA LEU A 252 -6.00 -16.56 9.20
C LEU A 252 -6.59 -16.02 10.52
N PRO A 253 -6.28 -14.76 10.89
CA PRO A 253 -5.40 -13.83 10.18
C PRO A 253 -3.91 -14.09 10.46
N TYR A 254 -3.07 -13.96 9.43
CA TYR A 254 -1.62 -13.85 9.63
C TYR A 254 -1.30 -12.44 10.08
N LYS A 255 -0.50 -12.29 11.13
CA LYS A 255 -0.18 -11.01 11.77
C LYS A 255 1.32 -10.80 11.82
N ASN A 256 1.83 -9.81 11.10
CA ASN A 256 3.26 -9.48 11.11
C ASN A 256 3.50 -8.04 11.57
N THR A 257 4.59 -7.83 12.30
CA THR A 257 5.10 -6.49 12.63
C THR A 257 6.55 -6.38 12.19
N ALA A 258 6.97 -5.19 11.77
CA ALA A 258 8.34 -4.96 11.35
C ALA A 258 8.77 -3.53 11.62
N TYR A 259 9.96 -3.37 12.16
CA TYR A 259 10.67 -2.10 12.11
C TYR A 259 11.43 -1.97 10.77
N SER A 260 11.40 -0.79 10.18
CA SER A 260 12.34 -0.42 9.11
C SER A 260 12.64 1.07 9.09
N ALA A 261 13.84 1.42 8.63
CA ALA A 261 14.07 2.72 8.05
C ALA A 261 13.26 2.83 6.74
N CYS A 262 12.54 3.93 6.57
CA CYS A 262 11.66 4.22 5.44
C CYS A 262 12.24 5.37 4.63
N PHE A 263 12.22 5.24 3.30
CA PHE A 263 12.79 6.20 2.37
C PHE A 263 11.75 6.75 1.40
N ARG A 264 11.54 8.06 1.40
CA ARG A 264 10.61 8.75 0.50
C ARG A 264 11.28 9.94 -0.15
N ARG A 265 11.10 10.09 -1.46
CA ARG A 265 11.64 11.24 -2.20
C ARG A 265 10.92 12.53 -1.88
N GLU A 266 9.71 12.47 -1.32
CA GLU A 266 8.89 13.63 -0.96
C GLU A 266 8.76 14.61 -2.14
N ALA A 267 8.70 14.07 -3.36
CA ALA A 267 8.68 14.84 -4.59
C ALA A 267 7.41 15.69 -4.64
N GLY A 268 7.54 16.99 -4.98
CA GLY A 268 6.43 17.93 -5.02
C GLY A 268 6.10 18.64 -3.69
N SER A 269 6.82 18.33 -2.59
CA SER A 269 6.60 18.97 -1.28
C SER A 269 7.48 20.20 -1.00
N TYR A 270 8.21 20.71 -2.01
CA TYR A 270 9.14 21.82 -1.87
C TYR A 270 8.53 23.03 -1.15
N GLY A 271 9.05 23.34 0.04
CA GLY A 271 8.69 24.53 0.82
C GLY A 271 7.47 24.42 1.75
N LYS A 272 6.76 23.28 1.81
CA LYS A 272 5.62 23.08 2.73
C LYS A 272 6.07 22.37 4.02
N ASP A 273 5.95 23.05 5.16
CA ASP A 273 6.13 22.50 6.53
C ASP A 273 7.40 21.62 6.74
N VAL A 274 8.52 21.98 6.11
CA VAL A 274 9.78 21.19 6.14
C VAL A 274 10.65 21.38 7.38
N ARG A 275 10.21 22.18 8.36
CA ARG A 275 11.03 22.48 9.55
C ARG A 275 10.98 21.32 10.56
N GLY A 276 12.14 20.94 11.08
CA GLY A 276 12.26 19.91 12.11
C GLY A 276 11.93 18.51 11.58
N LEU A 277 11.01 17.82 12.27
CA LEU A 277 10.65 16.42 12.02
C LEU A 277 9.32 16.24 11.27
N ASN A 278 8.72 17.33 10.76
CA ASN A 278 7.39 17.29 10.16
C ASN A 278 7.35 16.52 8.81
N ARG A 279 8.45 16.57 8.04
CA ARG A 279 8.62 15.86 6.75
C ARG A 279 10.10 15.55 6.51
N LEU A 280 10.42 14.29 6.26
CA LEU A 280 11.80 13.78 6.12
C LEU A 280 11.90 12.83 4.93
N HIS A 281 13.09 12.69 4.35
CA HIS A 281 13.35 11.69 3.31
C HIS A 281 13.66 10.32 3.89
N GLN A 282 14.23 10.27 5.08
CA GLN A 282 14.49 9.06 5.84
C GLN A 282 13.86 9.17 7.23
N PHE A 283 13.09 8.16 7.62
CA PHE A 283 12.51 8.07 8.96
C PHE A 283 12.28 6.64 9.42
N ASP A 284 12.21 6.45 10.72
CA ASP A 284 11.94 5.16 11.33
C ASP A 284 10.44 4.93 11.54
N LYS A 285 10.01 3.70 11.32
CA LYS A 285 8.62 3.28 11.53
C LYS A 285 8.54 1.82 11.95
N VAL A 286 7.61 1.53 12.85
CA VAL A 286 7.13 0.17 13.09
C VAL A 286 5.81 0.00 12.34
N GLU A 287 5.72 -1.01 11.50
CA GLU A 287 4.54 -1.34 10.72
C GLU A 287 3.86 -2.59 11.29
N ILE A 288 2.54 -2.66 11.17
CA ILE A 288 1.76 -3.87 11.33
C ILE A 288 1.10 -4.22 9.99
N VAL A 289 1.14 -5.49 9.60
CA VAL A 289 0.50 -6.02 8.40
C VAL A 289 -0.35 -7.22 8.81
N GLN A 290 -1.57 -7.31 8.26
CA GLN A 290 -2.40 -8.48 8.43
C GLN A 290 -2.90 -9.01 7.09
N ILE A 291 -2.87 -10.34 6.95
CA ILE A 291 -3.56 -11.06 5.88
C ILE A 291 -4.80 -11.69 6.47
N ALA A 292 -5.98 -11.27 6.01
CA ALA A 292 -7.24 -11.62 6.61
C ALA A 292 -8.17 -12.35 5.64
N HIS A 293 -9.08 -13.12 6.22
CA HIS A 293 -10.24 -13.63 5.49
C HIS A 293 -11.12 -12.46 5.00
N PRO A 294 -11.64 -12.47 3.75
CA PRO A 294 -12.48 -11.40 3.22
C PRO A 294 -13.64 -10.99 4.13
N ASP A 295 -14.39 -11.96 4.66
CA ASP A 295 -15.54 -11.71 5.56
C ASP A 295 -15.15 -11.08 6.91
N LYS A 296 -13.86 -11.06 7.24
CA LYS A 296 -13.31 -10.60 8.52
C LYS A 296 -12.39 -9.40 8.39
N SER A 297 -12.15 -8.88 7.18
CA SER A 297 -11.16 -7.82 6.98
C SER A 297 -11.54 -6.51 7.70
N TYR A 298 -12.83 -6.16 7.75
CA TYR A 298 -13.25 -4.94 8.44
C TYR A 298 -13.21 -5.08 9.98
N GLU A 299 -13.57 -6.25 10.50
CA GLU A 299 -13.35 -6.57 11.92
C GLU A 299 -11.86 -6.52 12.28
N THR A 300 -11.00 -7.02 11.38
CA THR A 300 -9.54 -6.96 11.52
C THR A 300 -9.03 -5.52 11.51
N LEU A 301 -9.58 -4.67 10.65
CA LEU A 301 -9.26 -3.23 10.61
C LEU A 301 -9.57 -2.57 11.95
N ASP A 302 -10.74 -2.82 12.53
CA ASP A 302 -11.12 -2.26 13.83
C ASP A 302 -10.16 -2.70 14.96
N GLN A 303 -9.71 -3.97 14.93
CA GLN A 303 -8.70 -4.47 15.87
C GLN A 303 -7.34 -3.77 15.69
N MET A 304 -6.91 -3.52 14.44
CA MET A 304 -5.68 -2.79 14.14
C MET A 304 -5.76 -1.33 14.60
N VAL A 305 -6.89 -0.66 14.36
CA VAL A 305 -7.17 0.69 14.86
C VAL A 305 -7.09 0.71 16.39
N ALA A 306 -7.70 -0.25 17.08
CA ALA A 306 -7.64 -0.34 18.54
C ALA A 306 -6.22 -0.58 19.06
N HIS A 307 -5.41 -1.38 18.36
CA HIS A 307 -3.99 -1.58 18.71
C HIS A 307 -3.20 -0.28 18.62
N VAL A 308 -3.31 0.43 17.50
CA VAL A 308 -2.63 1.72 17.25
C VAL A 308 -3.08 2.78 18.26
N GLU A 309 -4.38 2.86 18.54
CA GLU A 309 -4.93 3.75 19.58
C GLU A 309 -4.30 3.47 20.95
N GLY A 310 -4.17 2.20 21.33
CA GLY A 310 -3.56 1.79 22.58
C GLY A 310 -2.09 2.22 22.71
N LEU A 311 -1.33 2.29 21.62
CA LEU A 311 0.04 2.80 21.62
C LEU A 311 0.06 4.31 21.94
N VAL A 312 -0.80 5.08 21.27
CA VAL A 312 -0.89 6.54 21.46
C VAL A 312 -1.34 6.87 22.89
N GLN A 313 -2.30 6.11 23.43
CA GLN A 313 -2.75 6.24 24.82
C GLN A 313 -1.63 5.96 25.83
N LYS A 314 -0.82 4.90 25.63
CA LYS A 314 0.33 4.57 26.49
C LYS A 314 1.43 5.64 26.48
N LEU A 315 1.55 6.37 25.36
CA LEU A 315 2.46 7.52 25.25
C LEU A 315 1.90 8.79 25.91
N GLY A 316 0.63 8.79 26.35
CA GLY A 316 -0.02 9.94 26.97
C GLY A 316 -0.24 11.12 26.00
N LEU A 317 -0.29 10.85 24.69
CA LEU A 317 -0.44 11.90 23.68
C LEU A 317 -1.93 12.16 23.38
N PRO A 318 -2.37 13.44 23.31
CA PRO A 318 -3.70 13.79 22.83
C PRO A 318 -3.82 13.51 21.34
N TYR A 319 -4.92 12.87 20.93
CA TYR A 319 -5.10 12.37 19.58
C TYR A 319 -6.52 12.53 19.04
N ARG A 320 -6.64 12.43 17.72
CA ARG A 320 -7.89 12.21 17.00
C ARG A 320 -7.70 11.12 15.95
N ILE A 321 -8.78 10.40 15.67
CA ILE A 321 -8.86 9.39 14.62
C ILE A 321 -9.77 9.95 13.53
N LEU A 322 -9.25 10.02 12.32
CA LEU A 322 -9.94 10.49 11.14
C LEU A 322 -10.31 9.28 10.26
N ARG A 323 -11.55 9.21 9.78
CA ARG A 323 -11.89 8.39 8.63
C ARG A 323 -11.67 9.22 7.37
N LEU A 324 -10.79 8.74 6.48
CA LEU A 324 -10.44 9.50 5.28
C LEU A 324 -11.59 9.55 4.28
N CYS A 325 -11.82 10.73 3.71
CA CYS A 325 -12.73 10.91 2.58
C CYS A 325 -12.09 10.41 1.28
N GLY A 326 -12.91 10.16 0.27
CA GLY A 326 -12.41 9.57 -0.97
C GLY A 326 -11.32 10.40 -1.68
N GLY A 327 -11.34 11.73 -1.56
CA GLY A 327 -10.33 12.61 -2.13
C GLY A 327 -8.97 12.61 -1.43
N ASP A 328 -8.88 12.07 -0.21
CA ASP A 328 -7.66 12.03 0.60
C ASP A 328 -7.10 10.60 0.75
N MET A 329 -7.80 9.60 0.21
CA MET A 329 -7.38 8.20 0.28
C MET A 329 -6.31 7.85 -0.76
N SER A 330 -5.41 6.94 -0.38
CA SER A 330 -4.41 6.38 -1.29
C SER A 330 -5.01 5.63 -2.47
N PHE A 331 -4.25 5.48 -3.56
CA PHE A 331 -4.67 4.72 -4.75
C PHE A 331 -5.18 3.30 -4.43
N THR A 332 -4.58 2.63 -3.45
CA THR A 332 -4.80 1.21 -3.17
C THR A 332 -5.85 0.92 -2.11
N SER A 333 -6.16 1.86 -1.21
CA SER A 333 -7.04 1.63 -0.06
C SER A 333 -8.52 1.59 -0.43
N ALA A 334 -9.26 0.71 0.27
CA ALA A 334 -10.72 0.66 0.27
C ALA A 334 -11.31 1.41 1.47
N LEU A 335 -10.63 1.42 2.62
CA LEU A 335 -10.96 2.27 3.77
C LEU A 335 -9.69 2.55 4.57
N THR A 336 -9.55 3.78 5.05
CA THR A 336 -8.38 4.21 5.82
C THR A 336 -8.80 5.04 7.02
N TYR A 337 -8.15 4.78 8.16
CA TYR A 337 -8.19 5.61 9.35
C TYR A 337 -6.81 6.21 9.63
N ASP A 338 -6.75 7.54 9.72
CA ASP A 338 -5.54 8.24 10.12
C ASP A 338 -5.60 8.63 11.59
N PHE A 339 -4.48 8.50 12.28
CA PHE A 339 -4.30 8.98 13.63
C PHE A 339 -3.47 10.23 13.59
N GLU A 340 -3.96 11.28 14.23
CA GLU A 340 -3.20 12.50 14.42
C GLU A 340 -3.00 12.76 15.90
N VAL A 341 -1.78 13.13 16.29
CA VAL A 341 -1.47 13.61 17.64
C VAL A 341 -1.32 15.12 17.62
N TYR A 342 -1.69 15.78 18.73
CA TYR A 342 -1.56 17.23 18.82
C TYR A 342 -0.13 17.61 19.23
N SER A 343 0.48 18.51 18.48
CA SER A 343 1.77 19.13 18.76
C SER A 343 1.51 20.49 19.39
N ALA A 344 1.59 20.58 20.72
CA ALA A 344 1.05 21.73 21.44
C ALA A 344 1.83 23.02 21.22
N ALA A 345 3.15 22.99 21.00
CA ALA A 345 3.93 24.21 20.73
C ALA A 345 3.74 24.71 19.28
N GLN A 346 3.41 23.80 18.36
CA GLN A 346 3.04 24.16 16.98
C GLN A 346 1.55 24.51 16.82
N GLU A 347 0.72 24.17 17.80
CA GLU A 347 -0.74 24.23 17.77
C GLU A 347 -1.38 23.46 16.60
N LYS A 348 -0.76 22.35 16.17
CA LYS A 348 -1.17 21.57 14.98
C LYS A 348 -1.44 20.11 15.32
N TRP A 349 -2.32 19.49 14.54
CA TRP A 349 -2.46 18.03 14.50
C TRP A 349 -1.44 17.46 13.51
N LEU A 350 -0.73 16.41 13.92
CA LEU A 350 0.29 15.73 13.13
C LEU A 350 -0.11 14.27 12.93
N GLU A 351 -0.32 13.86 11.69
CA GLU A 351 -0.60 12.46 11.33
C GLU A 351 0.59 11.55 11.68
N VAL A 352 0.38 10.57 12.54
CA VAL A 352 1.40 9.65 13.06
C VAL A 352 1.15 8.19 12.65
N SER A 353 -0.05 7.91 12.17
CA SER A 353 -0.39 6.61 11.62
C SER A 353 -1.48 6.72 10.57
N SER A 354 -1.42 5.80 9.62
CA SER A 354 -2.49 5.49 8.68
C SER A 354 -2.71 3.99 8.73
N VAL A 355 -3.96 3.55 8.95
CA VAL A 355 -4.37 2.14 9.07
C VAL A 355 -5.41 1.86 8.00
N SER A 356 -5.09 0.95 7.09
CA SER A 356 -5.86 0.75 5.87
C SER A 356 -6.26 -0.70 5.64
N ASN A 357 -7.47 -0.88 5.09
CA ASN A 357 -7.91 -2.11 4.46
C ASN A 357 -7.84 -1.94 2.94
N PHE A 358 -7.15 -2.85 2.26
CA PHE A 358 -7.01 -2.86 0.80
C PHE A 358 -7.97 -3.82 0.12
N GLU A 359 -8.76 -4.56 0.90
CA GLU A 359 -9.56 -5.69 0.42
C GLU A 359 -8.69 -6.61 -0.46
N ALA A 360 -9.23 -7.07 -1.58
CA ALA A 360 -8.52 -7.92 -2.53
C ALA A 360 -7.48 -7.19 -3.40
N PHE A 361 -7.29 -5.87 -3.27
CA PHE A 361 -6.55 -5.10 -4.26
C PHE A 361 -5.08 -5.52 -4.36
N GLN A 362 -4.32 -5.48 -3.26
CA GLN A 362 -2.92 -5.90 -3.28
C GLN A 362 -2.85 -7.42 -3.51
N ALA A 363 -3.72 -8.20 -2.86
CA ALA A 363 -3.76 -9.65 -3.02
C ALA A 363 -3.93 -10.10 -4.48
N ASN A 364 -4.74 -9.41 -5.28
CA ASN A 364 -4.87 -9.67 -6.72
C ASN A 364 -3.57 -9.43 -7.49
N ARG A 365 -2.80 -8.38 -7.16
CA ARG A 365 -1.50 -8.12 -7.80
C ARG A 365 -0.45 -9.14 -7.35
N LEU A 366 -0.48 -9.50 -6.07
CA LEU A 366 0.42 -10.48 -5.45
C LEU A 366 0.09 -11.93 -5.80
N LYS A 367 -1.08 -12.20 -6.39
CA LYS A 367 -1.66 -13.55 -6.56
C LYS A 367 -1.76 -14.32 -5.23
N LEU A 368 -1.92 -13.58 -4.13
CA LEU A 368 -2.10 -14.06 -2.77
C LEU A 368 -3.49 -14.65 -2.60
N ARG A 369 -3.53 -15.94 -2.27
CA ARG A 369 -4.76 -16.71 -2.11
C ARG A 369 -4.77 -17.46 -0.80
N TYR A 370 -5.93 -17.94 -0.39
CA TYR A 370 -6.09 -18.90 0.68
C TYR A 370 -7.01 -20.04 0.23
N ARG A 371 -6.97 -21.16 0.95
CA ARG A 371 -7.83 -22.31 0.71
C ARG A 371 -8.58 -22.67 1.98
N GLU A 372 -9.90 -22.72 1.89
CA GLU A 372 -10.77 -23.29 2.91
C GLU A 372 -10.78 -24.81 2.84
N ASP A 373 -10.97 -25.44 4.00
CA ASP A 373 -11.14 -26.88 4.11
C ASP A 373 -12.34 -27.35 3.26
N GLY A 374 -12.09 -28.35 2.41
CA GLY A 374 -13.11 -28.88 1.49
C GLY A 374 -13.35 -28.05 0.24
N VAL A 375 -12.76 -26.85 0.11
CA VAL A 375 -12.91 -26.00 -1.09
C VAL A 375 -11.76 -26.24 -2.07
N LYS A 376 -12.09 -26.75 -3.27
CA LYS A 376 -11.09 -27.12 -4.29
C LYS A 376 -10.35 -25.91 -4.88
N LYS A 377 -11.04 -24.78 -5.06
CA LYS A 377 -10.50 -23.59 -5.72
C LYS A 377 -10.07 -22.56 -4.66
N PRO A 378 -8.78 -22.15 -4.62
CA PRO A 378 -8.34 -21.08 -3.73
C PRO A 378 -9.08 -19.77 -4.01
N GLN A 379 -9.32 -19.01 -2.94
CA GLN A 379 -9.94 -17.68 -2.96
C GLN A 379 -8.89 -16.60 -2.68
N ILE A 380 -9.20 -15.35 -3.02
CA ILE A 380 -8.29 -14.21 -2.80
C ILE A 380 -8.45 -13.72 -1.37
N ALA A 381 -7.34 -13.54 -0.66
CA ALA A 381 -7.35 -12.98 0.70
C ALA A 381 -7.49 -11.45 0.68
N HIS A 382 -7.74 -10.84 1.83
CA HIS A 382 -7.65 -9.39 2.01
C HIS A 382 -6.34 -9.01 2.70
N THR A 383 -5.76 -7.87 2.33
CA THR A 383 -4.56 -7.32 2.98
C THR A 383 -4.91 -6.06 3.76
N LEU A 384 -4.24 -5.86 4.88
CA LEU A 384 -4.35 -4.68 5.73
C LEU A 384 -2.96 -4.26 6.19
N ASN A 385 -2.79 -2.96 6.42
CA ASN A 385 -1.60 -2.42 7.06
C ASN A 385 -1.95 -1.32 8.05
N GLY A 386 -0.98 -0.98 8.89
CA GLY A 386 -1.06 0.16 9.78
C GLY A 386 0.32 0.59 10.22
N SER A 387 0.54 1.89 10.30
CA SER A 387 1.72 2.42 11.00
C SER A 387 1.48 2.31 12.52
N ALA A 388 2.44 1.78 13.26
CA ALA A 388 2.29 1.48 14.69
C ALA A 388 3.58 1.79 15.49
N LEU A 389 4.23 2.95 15.36
CA LEU A 389 3.84 4.23 14.74
C LEU A 389 4.99 4.76 13.87
N ALA A 390 4.77 5.85 13.13
CA ALA A 390 5.86 6.61 12.49
C ALA A 390 6.55 7.51 13.52
N LEU A 391 7.87 7.38 13.67
CA LEU A 391 8.59 8.01 14.78
C LEU A 391 8.76 9.53 14.71
N PRO A 392 8.98 10.20 13.55
CA PRO A 392 9.34 11.62 13.54
C PRO A 392 8.33 12.53 14.24
N ARG A 393 7.05 12.38 13.90
CA ARG A 393 5.96 13.19 14.44
C ARG A 393 5.59 12.79 15.87
N ILE A 394 5.79 11.52 16.24
CA ILE A 394 5.70 11.07 17.64
C ILE A 394 6.79 11.72 18.49
N VAL A 395 8.03 11.72 18.03
CA VAL A 395 9.15 12.36 18.74
C VAL A 395 8.90 13.86 18.87
N ALA A 396 8.46 14.54 17.80
CA ALA A 396 8.09 15.95 17.87
C ALA A 396 7.04 16.22 18.96
N ALA A 397 5.93 15.46 18.96
CA ALA A 397 4.87 15.61 19.95
C ALA A 397 5.35 15.27 21.37
N LEU A 398 6.17 14.24 21.55
CA LEU A 398 6.73 13.87 22.86
C LEU A 398 7.62 14.97 23.44
N LEU A 399 8.47 15.58 22.60
CA LEU A 399 9.35 16.67 23.03
C LEU A 399 8.53 17.91 23.41
N GLU A 400 7.55 18.29 22.59
CA GLU A 400 6.74 19.49 22.81
C GLU A 400 5.76 19.34 23.98
N ASN A 401 5.04 18.23 24.06
CA ASN A 401 3.93 18.06 24.99
C ASN A 401 4.39 17.75 26.42
N ASN A 402 5.62 17.26 26.59
CA ASN A 402 6.16 16.87 27.90
C ASN A 402 7.25 17.82 28.42
N GLN A 403 7.37 19.02 27.84
CA GLN A 403 8.31 20.01 28.33
C GLN A 403 7.87 20.61 29.67
N THR A 404 8.84 20.81 30.55
CA THR A 404 8.73 21.37 31.89
C THR A 404 9.89 22.35 32.14
N PRO A 405 9.86 23.17 33.21
CA PRO A 405 11.01 23.98 33.59
C PRO A 405 12.31 23.19 33.81
N GLU A 406 12.20 21.94 34.27
CA GLU A 406 13.34 21.07 34.61
C GLU A 406 13.90 20.27 33.42
N GLY A 407 13.15 20.16 32.32
CA GLY A 407 13.49 19.30 31.19
C GLY A 407 12.27 18.78 30.45
N ILE A 408 12.46 17.74 29.64
CA ILE A 408 11.37 17.02 28.95
C ILE A 408 11.14 15.69 29.65
N LYS A 409 9.95 15.50 30.22
CA LYS A 409 9.57 14.27 30.90
C LYS A 409 9.34 13.16 29.87
N ILE A 410 9.89 11.98 30.13
CA ILE A 410 9.62 10.80 29.31
C ILE A 410 8.36 10.10 29.80
N PRO A 411 7.44 9.68 28.91
CA PRO A 411 6.29 8.86 29.29
C PRO A 411 6.71 7.62 30.07
N GLU A 412 5.99 7.28 31.13
CA GLU A 412 6.33 6.16 32.02
C GLU A 412 6.49 4.84 31.25
N ALA A 413 5.67 4.61 30.21
CA ALA A 413 5.76 3.43 29.35
C ALA A 413 7.10 3.30 28.60
N LEU A 414 7.80 4.41 28.36
CA LEU A 414 9.09 4.43 27.66
C LEU A 414 10.29 4.35 28.60
N VAL A 415 10.14 4.66 29.90
CA VAL A 415 11.25 4.66 30.87
C VAL A 415 12.00 3.32 30.91
N PRO A 416 11.34 2.14 30.89
CA PRO A 416 12.05 0.85 30.82
C PRO A 416 12.93 0.67 29.57
N PHE A 417 12.62 1.39 28.49
CA PHE A 417 13.33 1.28 27.20
C PHE A 417 14.38 2.38 27.01
N THR A 418 14.13 3.59 27.52
CA THR A 418 15.07 4.72 27.47
C THR A 418 16.15 4.60 28.54
N GLY A 419 15.81 4.07 29.72
CA GLY A 419 16.67 4.05 30.90
C GLY A 419 16.77 5.41 31.62
N PHE A 420 15.89 6.37 31.28
CA PHE A 420 15.84 7.69 31.93
C PHE A 420 14.42 8.26 31.91
N GLU A 421 14.10 9.06 32.93
CA GLU A 421 12.79 9.70 33.13
C GLU A 421 12.72 11.12 32.58
N MET A 422 13.87 11.76 32.33
CA MET A 422 13.96 13.18 31.94
C MET A 422 15.10 13.42 30.94
N ILE A 423 14.83 14.28 29.95
CA ILE A 423 15.85 14.90 29.09
C ILE A 423 16.14 16.31 29.65
N ASN A 424 17.38 16.53 30.07
CA ASN A 424 17.88 17.78 30.66
C ASN A 424 19.37 17.95 30.36
#